data_AF-A0A5D3K9Z4-F1
#
_entry.id   AF-A0A5D3K9Z4-F1
#
_cell.length_a   1.000
_cell.length_b   1.000
_cell.length_c   1.000
_cell.angle_alpha   90.00
_cell.angle_beta   90.00
_cell.angle_gamma   90.00
#
_symmetry.space_group_name_H-M   'P 1'
#
loop_
_entity.id
_entity.type
_entity.pdbx_description
1 polymer ?
#
loop_
_entity_poly.entity_id
_entity_poly.type
_entity_poly.pdbx_seq_one_letter_code
_entity_poly.pdbx_strand_id
1 'polypeptide(L)'
;MTVEMLDRWRCQACRQSPIAEEVGDDDHQEAYRVCPDCANRLRRLALRPIEWFNLAAVHGWNKFLLHDDFYDQDGSASQPDAADYTTEGMEAPTPEMCAKSLDRLIDYCITRWRLSRPDFEAFGPFATSDILASLQERAEMGNRHVLKTALELCANVIGSSAAPWVHGQCERARRDNALFAWAEAAAKCLPSPEGLHMTIDALKSLRGRDLQNDMAALSWFRSPEVLDWIEANAPFENVSASWGQLASLSNLYWVRAQDWLAKRRPLSLVALDALACYIPHQGRAPILNRINPMLKGGVDRSAIERTLQNYASDDDASRVVARCRFIIGNLDKLHVE
;
A
#
# COMPACT_ATOMS: atom_id res chain seq x y z
N MET A 1 4.24 36.16 18.85
CA MET A 1 4.53 35.11 17.84
C MET A 1 4.25 33.79 18.49
N THR A 2 3.32 32.99 17.95
CA THR A 2 2.98 31.66 18.50
C THR A 2 4.11 30.65 18.22
N VAL A 3 4.16 29.56 19.00
CA VAL A 3 5.14 28.46 18.82
C VAL A 3 5.06 27.87 17.40
N GLU A 4 3.86 27.78 16.81
CA GLU A 4 3.63 27.36 15.42
C GLU A 4 4.24 28.30 14.37
N MET A 5 4.27 29.62 14.64
CA MET A 5 4.93 30.56 13.74
C MET A 5 6.46 30.42 13.78
N LEU A 6 7.05 30.00 14.89
CA LEU A 6 8.49 29.81 15.03
C LEU A 6 9.01 28.57 14.29
N ASP A 7 8.17 27.54 14.12
CA ASP A 7 8.58 26.28 13.48
C ASP A 7 8.66 26.41 11.94
N ARG A 8 7.86 27.29 11.35
CA ARG A 8 7.89 27.58 9.89
C ARG A 8 9.16 28.27 9.40
N TRP A 9 9.98 28.81 10.31
CA TRP A 9 11.26 29.46 9.99
C TRP A 9 12.47 28.60 10.36
N ARG A 10 12.24 27.41 10.91
CA ARG A 10 13.30 26.48 11.31
C ARG A 10 13.57 25.48 10.20
N CYS A 11 14.83 25.11 10.04
CA CYS A 11 15.27 24.07 9.14
C CYS A 11 14.46 22.79 9.38
N GLN A 12 13.82 22.28 8.34
CA GLN A 12 12.96 21.10 8.43
C GLN A 12 13.74 19.84 8.88
N ALA A 13 15.04 19.77 8.59
CA ALA A 13 15.89 18.65 8.95
C ALA A 13 16.32 18.69 10.43
N CYS A 14 17.04 19.73 10.87
CA CYS A 14 17.55 19.77 12.26
C CYS A 14 16.56 20.36 13.27
N ARG A 15 15.52 21.07 12.82
CA ARG A 15 14.55 21.85 13.64
C ARG A 15 15.19 22.87 14.60
N GLN A 16 16.46 23.20 14.42
CA GLN A 16 17.24 24.08 15.31
C GLN A 16 17.58 25.42 14.65
N SER A 17 18.26 25.37 13.51
CA SER A 17 18.74 26.53 12.77
C SER A 17 17.63 27.18 11.93
N PRO A 18 17.74 28.47 11.58
CA PRO A 18 16.82 29.08 10.63
C PRO A 18 16.95 28.46 9.23
N ILE A 19 15.87 28.52 8.45
CA ILE A 19 15.90 28.19 7.02
C ILE A 19 16.76 29.23 6.31
N ALA A 20 17.65 28.77 5.43
CA ALA A 20 18.45 29.64 4.56
C ALA A 20 18.49 29.15 3.12
N GLU A 21 18.15 27.89 2.86
CA GLU A 21 18.17 27.27 1.54
C GLU A 21 16.86 26.54 1.24
N GLU A 22 16.44 26.62 -0.01
CA GLU A 22 15.45 25.74 -0.62
C GLU A 22 16.18 24.78 -1.55
N VAL A 23 16.22 23.50 -1.18
CA VAL A 23 16.84 22.44 -1.99
C VAL A 23 15.73 21.79 -2.80
N GLY A 24 15.67 22.12 -4.10
CA GLY A 24 14.71 21.53 -5.05
C GLY A 24 15.37 20.60 -6.05
N ASP A 25 16.53 20.05 -5.71
CA ASP A 25 17.38 19.27 -6.64
C ASP A 25 16.67 17.98 -7.12
N ASP A 26 15.70 17.47 -6.37
CA ASP A 26 14.88 16.30 -6.74
C ASP A 26 13.49 16.67 -7.28
N ASP A 27 12.80 17.61 -6.63
CA ASP A 27 11.48 18.12 -7.00
C ASP A 27 11.37 19.60 -6.63
N HIS A 28 11.30 20.45 -7.65
CA HIS A 28 11.18 21.89 -7.48
C HIS A 28 9.85 22.33 -6.85
N GLN A 29 8.79 21.53 -6.96
CA GLN A 29 7.48 21.85 -6.38
C GLN A 29 7.42 21.51 -4.88
N GLU A 30 8.23 20.55 -4.45
CA GLU A 30 8.29 20.05 -3.06
C GLU A 30 9.70 20.24 -2.48
N ALA A 31 10.25 21.45 -2.62
CA ALA A 31 11.61 21.75 -2.17
C ALA A 31 11.77 21.62 -0.64
N TYR A 32 12.94 21.13 -0.24
CA TYR A 32 13.33 21.03 1.17
C TYR A 32 13.75 22.40 1.70
N ARG A 33 13.19 22.82 2.83
CA ARG A 33 13.52 24.10 3.48
C ARG A 33 14.47 23.86 4.64
N VAL A 34 15.76 24.11 4.42
CA VAL A 34 16.83 23.67 5.33
C VAL A 34 17.86 24.77 5.59
N CYS A 35 18.71 24.57 6.61
CA CYS A 35 19.90 25.38 6.82
C CYS A 35 21.06 24.86 5.95
N PRO A 36 22.14 25.65 5.76
CA PRO A 36 23.21 25.30 4.82
C PRO A 36 23.90 23.97 5.16
N ASP A 37 24.10 23.69 6.44
CA ASP A 37 24.73 22.43 6.88
C ASP A 37 23.86 21.21 6.53
N CYS A 38 22.55 21.32 6.73
CA CYS A 38 21.62 20.25 6.39
C CYS A 38 21.46 20.11 4.87
N ALA A 39 21.49 21.23 4.13
CA ALA A 39 21.46 21.22 2.67
C ALA A 39 22.69 20.48 2.09
N ASN A 40 23.88 20.77 2.62
CA ASN A 40 25.10 20.06 2.22
C ASN A 40 25.04 18.56 2.55
N ARG A 41 24.56 18.18 3.75
CA ARG A 41 24.36 16.76 4.11
C ARG A 41 23.33 16.06 3.23
N LEU A 42 22.21 16.72 2.95
CA LEU A 42 21.15 16.19 2.08
C LEU A 42 21.69 15.89 0.67
N ARG A 43 22.40 16.84 0.05
CA ARG A 43 22.99 16.66 -1.29
C ARG A 43 24.06 15.58 -1.35
N ARG A 44 24.74 15.34 -0.23
CA ARG A 44 25.75 14.28 -0.07
C ARG A 44 25.17 12.96 0.45
N LEU A 45 23.86 12.84 0.54
CA LEU A 45 23.20 11.62 1.02
C LEU A 45 23.71 11.18 2.41
N ALA A 46 24.08 12.15 3.24
CA ALA A 46 24.74 11.97 4.53
C ALA A 46 23.96 12.66 5.66
N LEU A 47 22.63 12.64 5.59
CA LEU A 47 21.80 13.10 6.70
C LEU A 47 22.04 12.24 7.94
N ARG A 48 21.95 12.86 9.11
CA ARG A 48 21.90 12.13 10.39
C ARG A 48 20.51 11.53 10.57
N PRO A 49 20.35 10.43 11.32
CA PRO A 49 19.06 9.74 11.46
C PRO A 49 17.89 10.66 11.85
N ILE A 50 18.07 11.55 12.83
CA ILE A 50 17.04 12.52 13.22
C ILE A 50 16.70 13.55 12.12
N GLU A 51 17.68 13.92 11.29
CA GLU A 51 17.50 14.86 10.19
C GLU A 51 16.71 14.23 9.05
N TRP A 52 17.07 12.99 8.70
CA TRP A 52 16.30 12.18 7.76
C TRP A 52 14.88 11.99 8.26
N PHE A 53 14.70 11.61 9.53
CA PHE A 53 13.38 11.40 10.13
C PHE A 53 12.49 12.64 9.98
N ASN A 54 13.01 13.82 10.34
CA ASN A 54 12.23 15.04 10.28
C ASN A 54 11.88 15.45 8.84
N LEU A 55 12.78 15.22 7.87
CA LEU A 55 12.48 15.48 6.46
C LEU A 55 11.49 14.47 5.89
N ALA A 56 11.68 13.18 6.14
CA ALA A 56 10.80 12.11 5.68
C ALA A 56 9.39 12.23 6.27
N ALA A 57 9.24 12.73 7.51
CA ALA A 57 7.94 13.00 8.10
C ALA A 57 7.13 14.08 7.36
N VAL A 58 7.80 15.01 6.68
CA VAL A 58 7.15 16.10 5.94
C VAL A 58 6.97 15.75 4.47
N HIS A 59 8.02 15.18 3.87
CA HIS A 59 8.15 14.99 2.43
C HIS A 59 7.97 13.53 1.99
N GLY A 60 7.76 12.61 2.92
CA GLY A 60 7.80 11.18 2.64
C GLY A 60 9.22 10.68 2.34
N TRP A 61 9.48 9.43 2.68
CA TRP A 61 10.79 8.80 2.46
C TRP A 61 11.03 8.44 0.99
N ASN A 62 9.99 8.42 0.14
CA ASN A 62 10.10 7.95 -1.24
C ASN A 62 10.57 9.02 -2.25
N LYS A 63 10.91 10.23 -1.80
CA LYS A 63 11.62 11.22 -2.62
C LYS A 63 13.07 10.77 -2.82
N PHE A 64 13.65 11.09 -3.98
CA PHE A 64 14.96 10.58 -4.36
C PHE A 64 16.04 10.81 -3.29
N LEU A 65 16.14 12.03 -2.73
CA LEU A 65 17.16 12.36 -1.72
C LEU A 65 16.90 11.78 -0.32
N LEU A 66 15.77 11.08 -0.12
CA LEU A 66 15.41 10.41 1.13
C LEU A 66 15.19 8.89 0.96
N HIS A 67 15.38 8.39 -0.26
CA HIS A 67 14.97 7.05 -0.71
C HIS A 67 15.69 5.93 0.05
N ASP A 68 15.06 4.75 0.08
CA ASP A 68 15.59 3.56 0.77
C ASP A 68 16.87 2.98 0.13
N ASP A 69 17.18 3.39 -1.10
CA ASP A 69 18.49 3.14 -1.73
C ASP A 69 19.65 3.80 -0.96
N PHE A 70 19.37 4.91 -0.25
CA PHE A 70 20.38 5.71 0.44
C PHE A 70 20.26 5.68 1.96
N TYR A 71 19.06 5.41 2.49
CA TYR A 71 18.79 5.41 3.93
C TYR A 71 18.04 4.16 4.36
N ASP A 72 18.44 3.57 5.48
CA ASP A 72 17.64 2.53 6.13
C ASP A 72 16.44 3.16 6.84
N GLN A 73 15.47 2.32 7.26
CA GLN A 73 14.23 2.77 7.89
C GLN A 73 14.45 3.53 9.20
N ASP A 74 15.60 3.37 9.87
CA ASP A 74 15.97 4.16 11.05
C ASP A 74 16.61 5.52 10.71
N GLY A 75 16.79 5.83 9.43
CA GLY A 75 17.41 7.04 8.92
C GLY A 75 18.94 6.96 8.80
N SER A 76 19.54 5.80 9.06
CA SER A 76 20.98 5.58 8.85
C SER A 76 21.31 5.62 7.37
N ALA A 77 22.26 6.48 6.97
CA ALA A 77 22.71 6.53 5.58
C ALA A 77 23.59 5.31 5.24
N SER A 78 23.26 4.63 4.14
CA SER A 78 23.91 3.41 3.66
C SER A 78 25.12 3.70 2.76
N GLN A 79 25.10 4.81 2.03
CA GLN A 79 26.14 5.20 1.06
C GLN A 79 26.41 6.71 1.10
N PRO A 80 26.85 7.25 2.25
CA PRO A 80 27.08 8.68 2.40
C PRO A 80 28.27 9.15 1.54
N ASP A 81 28.08 10.23 0.78
CA ASP A 81 29.15 10.95 0.07
C ASP A 81 29.87 11.93 1.02
N ALA A 82 30.24 11.42 2.19
CA ALA A 82 30.98 12.13 3.23
C ALA A 82 31.74 11.13 4.11
N ALA A 83 33.06 11.26 4.18
CA ALA A 83 33.90 10.34 4.96
C ALA A 83 33.79 10.53 6.49
N ASP A 84 33.48 11.76 6.94
CA ASP A 84 33.59 12.15 8.36
C ASP A 84 32.33 12.89 8.87
N TYR A 85 31.16 12.23 8.88
CA TYR A 85 29.96 12.80 9.53
C TYR A 85 29.53 11.95 10.73
N THR A 86 29.34 12.62 11.87
CA THR A 86 29.03 11.98 13.15
C THR A 86 27.52 11.84 13.34
N THR A 87 27.07 10.64 13.70
CA THR A 87 25.66 10.35 14.02
C THR A 87 25.40 10.16 15.52
N GLU A 88 26.44 10.16 16.35
CA GLU A 88 26.34 9.97 17.80
C GLU A 88 25.42 11.00 18.45
N GLY A 89 24.38 10.52 19.17
CA GLY A 89 23.38 11.36 19.83
C GLY A 89 22.37 12.01 18.88
N MET A 90 22.33 11.59 17.61
CA MET A 90 21.47 12.13 16.57
C MET A 90 20.55 11.05 15.98
N GLU A 91 20.14 10.10 16.82
CA GLU A 91 19.28 8.97 16.46
C GLU A 91 17.86 9.42 16.11
N ALA A 92 17.20 8.70 15.20
CA ALA A 92 15.78 8.90 14.95
C ALA A 92 14.97 8.48 16.19
N PRO A 93 13.81 9.13 16.46
CA PRO A 93 12.99 8.79 17.61
C PRO A 93 12.47 7.34 17.53
N THR A 94 12.53 6.62 18.65
CA THR A 94 11.97 5.26 18.72
C THR A 94 10.43 5.29 18.76
N PRO A 95 9.75 4.17 18.44
CA PRO A 95 8.29 4.09 18.53
C PRO A 95 7.77 4.46 19.93
N GLU A 96 8.47 4.04 20.99
CA GLU A 96 8.09 4.31 22.38
C GLU A 96 8.23 5.80 22.74
N MET A 97 9.20 6.49 22.13
CA MET A 97 9.35 7.94 22.27
C MET A 97 8.20 8.67 21.55
N CYS A 98 7.86 8.22 20.34
CA CYS A 98 6.81 8.82 19.52
C CYS A 98 5.40 8.59 20.08
N ALA A 99 5.12 7.43 20.68
CA ALA A 99 3.80 7.08 21.20
C ALA A 99 3.25 8.06 22.27
N LYS A 100 4.09 8.92 22.83
CA LYS A 100 3.70 9.94 23.83
C LYS A 100 3.19 11.24 23.23
N SER A 101 3.29 11.42 21.91
CA SER A 101 2.89 12.64 21.20
C SER A 101 2.22 12.26 19.89
N LEU A 102 0.97 12.69 19.71
CA LEU A 102 0.21 12.43 18.48
C LEU A 102 0.99 12.83 17.23
N ASP A 103 1.56 14.04 17.25
CA ASP A 103 2.34 14.56 16.12
C ASP A 103 3.58 13.71 15.82
N ARG A 104 4.32 13.31 16.85
CA ARG A 104 5.51 12.46 16.66
C ARG A 104 5.15 11.05 16.22
N LEU A 105 4.03 10.51 16.69
CA LEU A 105 3.55 9.20 16.25
C LEU A 105 3.14 9.23 14.77
N ILE A 106 2.44 10.27 14.32
CA ILE A 106 2.11 10.44 12.90
C ILE A 106 3.38 10.63 12.07
N ASP A 107 4.30 11.50 12.50
CA ASP A 107 5.61 11.69 11.84
C ASP A 107 6.31 10.33 11.68
N TYR A 108 6.36 9.54 12.76
CA TYR A 108 6.93 8.20 12.74
C TYR A 108 6.26 7.29 11.71
N CYS A 109 4.93 7.22 11.68
CA CYS A 109 4.20 6.42 10.70
C CYS A 109 4.52 6.83 9.25
N ILE A 110 4.62 8.13 8.96
CA ILE A 110 4.97 8.63 7.62
C ILE A 110 6.36 8.16 7.19
N THR A 111 7.31 8.05 8.12
CA THR A 111 8.67 7.57 7.82
C THR A 111 8.79 6.05 7.65
N ARG A 112 7.74 5.26 7.95
CA ARG A 112 7.83 3.79 7.84
C ARG A 112 7.63 3.32 6.39
N TRP A 113 8.34 2.26 6.01
CA TRP A 113 8.12 1.60 4.73
C TRP A 113 6.78 0.86 4.71
N ARG A 114 6.41 0.28 5.85
CA ARG A 114 5.13 -0.41 6.07
C ARG A 114 4.66 -0.21 7.49
N LEU A 115 3.37 0.05 7.65
CA LEU A 115 2.72 0.07 8.95
C LEU A 115 2.27 -1.33 9.34
N SER A 116 2.36 -1.59 10.64
CA SER A 116 2.02 -2.85 11.27
C SER A 116 0.98 -2.63 12.36
N ARG A 117 0.42 -3.73 12.87
CA ARG A 117 -0.59 -3.69 13.94
C ARG A 117 -0.12 -2.93 15.19
N PRO A 118 1.11 -3.12 15.70
CA PRO A 118 1.65 -2.30 16.79
C PRO A 118 1.63 -0.79 16.50
N ASP A 119 1.92 -0.38 15.27
CA ASP A 119 1.92 1.05 14.90
C ASP A 119 0.52 1.64 14.98
N PHE A 120 -0.52 0.89 14.58
CA PHE A 120 -1.91 1.31 14.70
C PHE A 120 -2.39 1.31 16.16
N GLU A 121 -2.02 0.31 16.95
CA GLU A 121 -2.41 0.18 18.36
C GLU A 121 -1.81 1.29 19.24
N ALA A 122 -0.66 1.85 18.84
CA ALA A 122 -0.02 2.97 19.53
C ALA A 122 -0.90 4.25 19.59
N PHE A 123 -1.90 4.38 18.70
CA PHE A 123 -2.83 5.52 18.72
C PHE A 123 -3.92 5.42 19.78
N GLY A 124 -4.06 4.28 20.47
CA GLY A 124 -5.14 4.04 21.45
C GLY A 124 -5.35 5.14 22.52
N PRO A 125 -4.30 5.82 23.03
CA PRO A 125 -4.47 6.91 24.00
C PRO A 125 -5.05 8.23 23.44
N PHE A 126 -5.12 8.41 22.12
CA PHE A 126 -5.54 9.68 21.50
C PHE A 126 -7.00 9.63 21.03
N ALA A 127 -7.70 10.77 21.09
CA ALA A 127 -9.06 10.86 20.59
C ALA A 127 -9.07 10.78 19.05
N THR A 128 -10.01 10.01 18.49
CA THR A 128 -10.13 9.83 17.03
C THR A 128 -10.37 11.14 16.28
N SER A 129 -11.04 12.12 16.91
CA SER A 129 -11.21 13.48 16.38
C SER A 129 -9.89 14.20 16.18
N ASP A 130 -8.99 14.09 17.14
CA ASP A 130 -7.72 14.80 17.16
C ASP A 130 -6.76 14.16 16.16
N ILE A 131 -6.76 12.82 16.10
CA ILE A 131 -6.03 12.07 15.07
C ILE A 131 -6.51 12.52 13.69
N LEU A 132 -7.82 12.52 13.43
CA LEU A 132 -8.37 12.90 12.13
C LEU A 132 -8.01 14.34 11.75
N ALA A 133 -8.16 15.29 12.66
CA ALA A 133 -7.81 16.70 12.41
C ALA A 133 -6.33 16.85 12.02
N SER A 134 -5.44 16.16 12.76
CA SER A 134 -4.00 16.17 12.52
C SER A 134 -3.61 15.53 11.17
N LEU A 135 -4.28 14.44 10.78
CA LEU A 135 -4.10 13.80 9.48
C LEU A 135 -4.60 14.66 8.32
N GLN A 136 -5.73 15.36 8.50
CA GLN A 136 -6.29 16.27 7.50
C GLN A 136 -5.34 17.41 7.18
N GLU A 137 -4.80 18.06 8.20
CA GLU A 137 -3.84 19.16 8.04
C GLU A 137 -2.59 18.69 7.30
N ARG A 138 -2.00 17.56 7.73
CA ARG A 138 -0.81 17.00 7.09
C ARG A 138 -1.06 16.56 5.65
N ALA A 139 -2.20 15.95 5.37
CA ALA A 139 -2.54 15.54 4.01
C ALA A 139 -2.71 16.76 3.10
N GLU A 140 -3.30 17.86 3.58
CA GLU A 140 -3.46 19.09 2.78
C GLU A 140 -2.12 19.76 2.47
N MET A 141 -1.20 19.78 3.44
CA MET A 141 0.11 20.41 3.29
C MET A 141 1.18 19.49 2.69
N GLY A 142 0.96 18.18 2.73
CA GLY A 142 1.91 17.15 2.37
C GLY A 142 1.65 16.56 0.99
N ASN A 143 2.57 15.70 0.58
CA ASN A 143 2.55 15.08 -0.73
C ASN A 143 1.77 13.77 -0.79
N ARG A 144 1.85 13.08 -1.93
CA ARG A 144 1.16 11.80 -2.16
C ARG A 144 1.50 10.73 -1.11
N HIS A 145 2.71 10.72 -0.56
CA HIS A 145 3.12 9.73 0.44
C HIS A 145 2.46 9.99 1.78
N VAL A 146 2.41 11.27 2.18
CA VAL A 146 1.68 11.70 3.38
C VAL A 146 0.19 11.38 3.24
N LEU A 147 -0.42 11.65 2.08
CA LEU A 147 -1.81 11.28 1.81
C LEU A 147 -2.06 9.77 1.95
N LYS A 148 -1.19 8.92 1.36
CA LYS A 148 -1.30 7.46 1.46
C LYS A 148 -1.26 6.99 2.91
N THR A 149 -0.33 7.52 3.69
CA THR A 149 -0.19 7.20 5.12
C THR A 149 -1.43 7.65 5.90
N ALA A 150 -1.94 8.85 5.65
CA ALA A 150 -3.14 9.37 6.29
C ALA A 150 -4.37 8.50 5.98
N LEU A 151 -4.54 8.05 4.73
CA LEU A 151 -5.60 7.11 4.35
C LEU A 151 -5.46 5.76 5.05
N GLU A 152 -4.25 5.20 5.13
CA GLU A 152 -4.01 3.92 5.85
C GLU A 152 -4.31 4.04 7.35
N LEU A 153 -3.98 5.17 7.99
CA LEU A 153 -4.32 5.45 9.38
C LEU A 153 -5.83 5.66 9.57
N CYS A 154 -6.52 6.34 8.64
CA CYS A 154 -7.99 6.40 8.68
C CYS A 154 -8.61 5.00 8.61
N ALA A 155 -8.08 4.14 7.74
CA ALA A 155 -8.57 2.78 7.55
C ALA A 155 -8.36 1.91 8.80
N ASN A 156 -7.22 2.02 9.47
CA ASN A 156 -6.81 1.07 10.52
C ASN A 156 -6.91 1.62 11.97
N VAL A 157 -7.11 2.93 12.15
CA VAL A 157 -7.20 3.57 13.47
C VAL A 157 -8.55 4.26 13.69
N ILE A 158 -9.02 5.05 12.72
CA ILE A 158 -10.21 5.90 12.91
C ILE A 158 -11.51 5.19 12.51
N GLY A 159 -11.50 4.43 11.41
CA GLY A 159 -12.67 3.73 10.90
C GLY A 159 -13.76 4.67 10.40
N SER A 160 -15.03 4.33 10.68
CA SER A 160 -16.21 5.02 10.12
C SER A 160 -16.30 6.51 10.43
N SER A 161 -15.69 6.99 11.53
CA SER A 161 -15.65 8.42 11.85
C SER A 161 -14.87 9.25 10.81
N ALA A 162 -14.00 8.63 10.01
CA ALA A 162 -13.28 9.31 8.92
C ALA A 162 -14.07 9.38 7.61
N ALA A 163 -15.27 8.78 7.52
CA ALA A 163 -16.02 8.63 6.27
C ALA A 163 -16.17 9.92 5.45
N PRO A 164 -16.58 11.08 6.03
CA PRO A 164 -16.76 12.30 5.24
C PRO A 164 -15.47 12.77 4.57
N TRP A 165 -14.34 12.64 5.28
CA TRP A 165 -13.05 13.04 4.75
C TRP A 165 -12.55 12.05 3.69
N VAL A 166 -12.60 10.75 3.98
CA VAL A 166 -12.19 9.68 3.04
C VAL A 166 -12.97 9.77 1.72
N HIS A 167 -14.29 10.00 1.78
CA HIS A 167 -15.11 10.21 0.60
C HIS A 167 -14.57 11.39 -0.25
N GLY A 168 -14.28 12.52 0.39
CA GLY A 168 -13.74 13.72 -0.26
C GLY A 168 -12.36 13.55 -0.91
N GLN A 169 -11.59 12.52 -0.54
CA GLN A 169 -10.25 12.29 -1.09
C GLN A 169 -10.23 11.47 -2.40
N CYS A 170 -11.37 10.97 -2.89
CA CYS A 170 -11.38 10.05 -4.03
C CYS A 170 -10.73 10.62 -5.31
N GLU A 171 -11.11 11.84 -5.71
CA GLU A 171 -10.54 12.49 -6.90
C GLU A 171 -9.03 12.74 -6.78
N ARG A 172 -8.61 13.23 -5.61
CA ARG A 172 -7.20 13.46 -5.30
C ARG A 172 -6.42 12.14 -5.36
N ALA A 173 -6.95 11.08 -4.77
CA ALA A 173 -6.31 9.77 -4.76
C ALA A 173 -6.14 9.20 -6.18
N ARG A 174 -7.08 9.44 -7.09
CA ARG A 174 -6.92 9.06 -8.50
C ARG A 174 -5.81 9.85 -9.17
N ARG A 175 -5.82 11.19 -9.02
CA ARG A 175 -4.81 12.08 -9.61
C ARG A 175 -3.39 11.76 -9.11
N ASP A 176 -3.26 11.49 -7.81
CA ASP A 176 -1.96 11.35 -7.13
C ASP A 176 -1.46 9.88 -7.10
N ASN A 177 -2.09 8.98 -7.87
CA ASN A 177 -1.79 7.55 -7.93
C ASN A 177 -1.76 6.89 -6.53
N ALA A 178 -2.84 7.13 -5.78
CA ALA A 178 -3.07 6.65 -4.43
C ALA A 178 -4.38 5.86 -4.29
N LEU A 179 -4.97 5.43 -5.42
CA LEU A 179 -6.24 4.71 -5.44
C LEU A 179 -6.23 3.45 -4.57
N PHE A 180 -5.10 2.72 -4.52
CA PHE A 180 -4.97 1.53 -3.67
C PHE A 180 -5.10 1.84 -2.17
N ALA A 181 -4.45 2.90 -1.68
CA ALA A 181 -4.55 3.31 -0.28
C ALA A 181 -5.93 3.89 0.04
N TRP A 182 -6.50 4.66 -0.90
CA TRP A 182 -7.85 5.19 -0.77
C TRP A 182 -8.89 4.08 -0.71
N ALA A 183 -8.78 3.04 -1.54
CA ALA A 183 -9.72 1.91 -1.53
C ALA A 183 -9.70 1.12 -0.22
N GLU A 184 -8.53 0.99 0.44
CA GLU A 184 -8.47 0.42 1.79
C GLU A 184 -9.28 1.25 2.79
N ALA A 185 -9.07 2.57 2.79
CA ALA A 185 -9.81 3.50 3.63
C ALA A 185 -11.30 3.46 3.31
N ALA A 186 -11.66 3.47 2.03
CA ALA A 186 -13.04 3.42 1.59
C ALA A 186 -13.75 2.14 2.06
N ALA A 187 -13.08 0.98 1.96
CA ALA A 187 -13.64 -0.30 2.39
C ALA A 187 -13.90 -0.39 3.91
N LYS A 188 -13.16 0.37 4.74
CA LYS A 188 -13.27 0.34 6.20
C LYS A 188 -14.03 1.52 6.80
N CYS A 189 -14.04 2.66 6.11
CA CYS A 189 -14.64 3.90 6.60
C CYS A 189 -16.01 4.16 5.99
N LEU A 190 -16.22 3.87 4.69
CA LEU A 190 -17.47 4.20 4.00
C LEU A 190 -18.54 3.11 4.18
N PRO A 191 -19.84 3.48 4.12
CA PRO A 191 -20.92 2.50 4.03
C PRO A 191 -20.77 1.61 2.79
N SER A 192 -20.99 0.31 2.95
CA SER A 192 -21.10 -0.58 1.79
C SER A 192 -22.38 -0.30 1.00
N PRO A 193 -22.37 -0.25 -0.35
CA PRO A 193 -21.27 -0.59 -1.27
C PRO A 193 -20.55 0.64 -1.89
N GLU A 194 -20.59 1.79 -1.23
CA GLU A 194 -20.18 3.09 -1.81
C GLU A 194 -18.73 3.10 -2.32
N GLY A 195 -17.78 2.71 -1.47
CA GLY A 195 -16.36 2.69 -1.83
C GLY A 195 -16.05 1.76 -3.02
N LEU A 196 -16.75 0.64 -3.12
CA LEU A 196 -16.58 -0.31 -4.23
C LEU A 196 -17.03 0.32 -5.54
N HIS A 197 -18.22 0.92 -5.56
CA HIS A 197 -18.76 1.56 -6.77
C HIS A 197 -17.85 2.69 -7.25
N MET A 198 -17.40 3.55 -6.34
CA MET A 198 -16.47 4.62 -6.66
C MET A 198 -15.12 4.09 -7.18
N THR A 199 -14.62 2.97 -6.64
CA THR A 199 -13.39 2.34 -7.15
C THR A 199 -13.61 1.79 -8.56
N ILE A 200 -14.72 1.09 -8.81
CA ILE A 200 -15.05 0.59 -10.16
C ILE A 200 -15.18 1.75 -11.14
N ASP A 201 -15.83 2.85 -10.74
CA ASP A 201 -15.96 4.06 -11.55
C ASP A 201 -14.61 4.68 -11.90
N ALA A 202 -13.69 4.74 -10.94
CA ALA A 202 -12.32 5.21 -11.16
C ALA A 202 -11.56 4.37 -12.21
N LEU A 203 -11.83 3.06 -12.26
CA LEU A 203 -11.15 2.13 -13.19
C LEU A 203 -11.75 2.17 -14.61
N LYS A 204 -12.97 2.69 -14.81
CA LYS A 204 -13.67 2.67 -16.11
C LYS A 204 -12.92 3.36 -17.24
N SER A 205 -12.10 4.36 -16.93
CA SER A 205 -11.30 5.10 -17.93
C SER A 205 -9.93 4.47 -18.20
N LEU A 206 -9.46 3.55 -17.36
CA LEU A 206 -8.12 2.97 -17.44
C LEU A 206 -8.08 1.75 -18.37
N ARG A 207 -6.97 1.56 -19.07
CA ARG A 207 -6.76 0.41 -19.97
C ARG A 207 -5.34 -0.12 -19.84
N GLY A 208 -5.12 -1.35 -20.30
CA GLY A 208 -3.79 -1.95 -20.38
C GLY A 208 -3.05 -1.95 -19.03
N ARG A 209 -1.82 -1.42 -19.04
CA ARG A 209 -0.95 -1.40 -17.86
C ARG A 209 -1.50 -0.57 -16.71
N ASP A 210 -2.17 0.55 -16.99
CA ASP A 210 -2.71 1.43 -15.96
C ASP A 210 -3.85 0.73 -15.20
N LEU A 211 -4.75 0.08 -15.93
CA LEU A 211 -5.79 -0.76 -15.31
C LEU A 211 -5.17 -1.90 -14.50
N GLN A 212 -4.14 -2.55 -15.04
CA GLN A 212 -3.47 -3.67 -14.37
C GLN A 212 -2.83 -3.24 -13.03
N ASN A 213 -2.27 -2.03 -12.97
CA ASN A 213 -1.67 -1.48 -11.76
C ASN A 213 -2.73 -1.12 -10.72
N ASP A 214 -3.85 -0.57 -11.15
CA ASP A 214 -4.84 0.05 -10.25
C ASP A 214 -5.96 -0.90 -9.82
N MET A 215 -6.27 -1.95 -10.61
CA MET A 215 -7.34 -2.89 -10.27
C MET A 215 -7.09 -3.65 -8.96
N ALA A 216 -5.84 -3.71 -8.49
CA ALA A 216 -5.52 -4.25 -7.18
C ALA A 216 -6.25 -3.52 -6.04
N ALA A 217 -6.67 -2.27 -6.23
CA ALA A 217 -7.49 -1.51 -5.28
C ALA A 217 -8.81 -2.23 -4.93
N LEU A 218 -9.39 -2.97 -5.88
CA LEU A 218 -10.63 -3.72 -5.66
C LEU A 218 -10.50 -4.85 -4.63
N SER A 219 -9.26 -5.31 -4.35
CA SER A 219 -9.01 -6.40 -3.42
C SER A 219 -9.43 -6.09 -1.97
N TRP A 220 -9.53 -4.81 -1.60
CA TRP A 220 -9.93 -4.41 -0.26
C TRP A 220 -11.41 -4.66 0.05
N PHE A 221 -12.28 -4.69 -0.96
CA PHE A 221 -13.73 -4.86 -0.76
C PHE A 221 -14.14 -6.32 -0.55
N ARG A 222 -13.32 -7.26 -1.04
CA ARG A 222 -13.53 -8.71 -0.86
C ARG A 222 -14.97 -9.17 -1.21
N SER A 223 -15.54 -8.68 -2.30
CA SER A 223 -16.97 -8.89 -2.58
C SER A 223 -17.21 -9.70 -3.87
N PRO A 224 -18.33 -10.45 -3.95
CA PRO A 224 -18.75 -11.16 -5.17
C PRO A 224 -18.91 -10.25 -6.39
N GLU A 225 -19.29 -8.98 -6.19
CA GLU A 225 -19.44 -7.98 -7.24
C GLU A 225 -18.09 -7.67 -7.93
N VAL A 226 -16.96 -7.83 -7.22
CA VAL A 226 -15.63 -7.75 -7.85
C VAL A 226 -15.40 -8.93 -8.80
N LEU A 227 -15.91 -10.13 -8.47
CA LEU A 227 -15.83 -11.29 -9.35
C LEU A 227 -16.72 -11.10 -10.59
N ASP A 228 -17.90 -10.49 -10.44
CA ASP A 228 -18.76 -10.10 -11.57
C ASP A 228 -18.04 -9.10 -12.48
N TRP A 229 -17.36 -8.12 -11.87
CA TRP A 229 -16.55 -7.15 -12.61
C TRP A 229 -15.41 -7.82 -13.38
N ILE A 230 -14.72 -8.81 -12.78
CA ILE A 230 -13.69 -9.60 -13.47
C ILE A 230 -14.28 -10.32 -14.68
N GLU A 231 -15.44 -10.96 -14.54
CA GLU A 231 -16.09 -11.65 -15.66
C GLU A 231 -16.42 -10.72 -16.83
N ALA A 232 -16.80 -9.48 -16.53
CA ALA A 232 -17.12 -8.48 -17.54
C ALA A 232 -15.90 -7.80 -18.19
N ASN A 233 -14.73 -7.80 -17.52
CA ASN A 233 -13.59 -6.96 -17.92
C ASN A 233 -12.29 -7.73 -18.19
N ALA A 234 -12.19 -9.02 -17.83
CA ALA A 234 -10.99 -9.79 -18.08
C ALA A 234 -10.69 -9.82 -19.60
N PRO A 235 -9.47 -9.43 -20.01
CA PRO A 235 -9.16 -9.32 -21.43
C PRO A 235 -9.11 -10.72 -22.06
N PHE A 236 -9.54 -10.85 -23.31
CA PHE A 236 -9.47 -12.12 -24.02
C PHE A 236 -8.02 -12.57 -24.27
N GLU A 237 -7.16 -11.61 -24.61
CA GLU A 237 -5.73 -11.80 -24.83
C GLU A 237 -4.91 -11.30 -23.65
N ASN A 238 -3.74 -11.89 -23.43
CA ASN A 238 -2.75 -11.42 -22.44
C ASN A 238 -3.29 -11.27 -21.00
N VAL A 239 -4.16 -12.20 -20.56
CA VAL A 239 -4.62 -12.28 -19.16
C VAL A 239 -3.41 -12.37 -18.22
N SER A 240 -3.09 -11.30 -17.49
CA SER A 240 -2.02 -11.30 -16.50
C SER A 240 -2.41 -12.09 -15.24
N ALA A 241 -1.42 -12.55 -14.48
CA ALA A 241 -1.67 -13.24 -13.21
C ALA A 241 -2.36 -12.36 -12.15
N SER A 242 -2.29 -11.02 -12.30
CA SER A 242 -2.94 -10.08 -11.41
C SER A 242 -4.47 -10.20 -11.41
N TRP A 243 -5.09 -10.67 -12.49
CA TRP A 243 -6.54 -10.98 -12.50
C TRP A 243 -6.89 -12.14 -11.56
N GLY A 244 -6.09 -13.21 -11.59
CA GLY A 244 -6.25 -14.33 -10.68
C GLY A 244 -5.94 -13.94 -9.23
N GLN A 245 -4.91 -13.11 -9.01
CA GLN A 245 -4.64 -12.56 -7.69
C GLN A 245 -5.83 -11.76 -7.15
N LEU A 246 -6.41 -10.87 -7.96
CA LEU A 246 -7.61 -10.11 -7.56
C LEU A 246 -8.76 -11.05 -7.22
N ALA A 247 -9.06 -12.03 -8.08
CA ALA A 247 -10.11 -13.02 -7.81
C ALA A 247 -9.88 -13.78 -6.49
N SER A 248 -8.64 -14.17 -6.18
CA SER A 248 -8.33 -14.87 -4.94
C SER A 248 -8.62 -14.04 -3.68
N LEU A 249 -8.50 -12.72 -3.78
CA LEU A 249 -8.76 -11.76 -2.71
C LEU A 249 -10.25 -11.37 -2.61
N SER A 250 -11.06 -11.71 -3.61
CA SER A 250 -12.47 -11.31 -3.73
C SER A 250 -13.47 -12.36 -3.26
N ASN A 251 -13.11 -13.16 -2.25
CA ASN A 251 -13.97 -14.23 -1.67
C ASN A 251 -14.48 -15.23 -2.73
N LEU A 252 -13.59 -15.71 -3.61
CA LEU A 252 -13.92 -16.71 -4.63
C LEU A 252 -14.36 -18.04 -4.02
N TYR A 253 -15.52 -18.53 -4.46
CA TYR A 253 -16.02 -19.87 -4.16
C TYR A 253 -15.57 -20.88 -5.21
N TRP A 254 -15.35 -22.13 -4.78
CA TRP A 254 -14.95 -23.22 -5.65
C TRP A 254 -15.92 -23.43 -6.83
N VAL A 255 -17.24 -23.39 -6.59
CA VAL A 255 -18.24 -23.54 -7.65
C VAL A 255 -18.04 -22.53 -8.78
N ARG A 256 -17.71 -21.28 -8.44
CA ARG A 256 -17.45 -20.24 -9.44
C ARG A 256 -16.13 -20.47 -10.17
N ALA A 257 -15.10 -20.94 -9.47
CA ALA A 257 -13.84 -21.34 -10.10
C ALA A 257 -14.03 -22.51 -11.08
N GLN A 258 -14.87 -23.50 -10.74
CA GLN A 258 -15.23 -24.59 -11.65
C GLN A 258 -15.95 -24.07 -12.90
N ASP A 259 -16.93 -23.18 -12.71
CA ASP A 259 -17.65 -22.57 -13.83
C ASP A 259 -16.70 -21.79 -14.75
N TRP A 260 -15.72 -21.08 -14.19
CA TRP A 260 -14.69 -20.38 -14.97
C TRP A 260 -13.78 -21.33 -15.76
N LEU A 261 -13.38 -22.46 -15.17
CA LEU A 261 -12.64 -23.50 -15.89
C LEU A 261 -13.47 -24.06 -17.05
N ALA A 262 -14.77 -24.31 -16.84
CA ALA A 262 -15.68 -24.83 -17.85
C ALA A 262 -15.93 -23.82 -19.00
N LYS A 263 -15.99 -22.53 -18.69
CA LYS A 263 -16.12 -21.42 -19.66
C LYS A 263 -14.87 -21.21 -20.54
N ARG A 264 -13.77 -21.95 -20.31
CA ARG A 264 -12.50 -21.82 -21.04
C ARG A 264 -11.92 -20.40 -20.91
N ARG A 265 -11.07 -19.98 -21.85
CA ARG A 265 -10.35 -18.71 -21.76
C ARG A 265 -11.28 -17.52 -22.07
N PRO A 266 -11.09 -16.37 -21.40
CA PRO A 266 -9.99 -16.04 -20.49
C PRO A 266 -10.16 -16.52 -19.03
N LEU A 267 -11.39 -16.82 -18.60
CA LEU A 267 -11.73 -17.02 -17.19
C LEU A 267 -11.07 -18.24 -16.54
N SER A 268 -10.86 -19.31 -17.30
CA SER A 268 -10.07 -20.46 -16.84
C SER A 268 -8.66 -20.08 -16.38
N LEU A 269 -7.98 -19.14 -17.05
CA LEU A 269 -6.66 -18.66 -16.62
C LEU A 269 -6.75 -17.86 -15.33
N VAL A 270 -7.79 -17.03 -15.18
CA VAL A 270 -8.08 -16.30 -13.94
C VAL A 270 -8.31 -17.28 -12.79
N ALA A 271 -9.10 -18.34 -13.00
CA ALA A 271 -9.35 -19.37 -12.01
C ALA A 271 -8.06 -20.08 -11.58
N LEU A 272 -7.23 -20.50 -12.55
CA LEU A 272 -5.96 -21.19 -12.26
C LEU A 272 -4.99 -20.30 -11.47
N ASP A 273 -4.84 -19.04 -11.86
CA ASP A 273 -3.97 -18.11 -11.12
C ASP A 273 -4.54 -17.77 -9.74
N ALA A 274 -5.86 -17.70 -9.58
CA ALA A 274 -6.50 -17.52 -8.28
C ALA A 274 -6.24 -18.72 -7.36
N LEU A 275 -6.41 -19.94 -7.87
CA LEU A 275 -6.12 -21.18 -7.13
C LEU A 275 -4.65 -21.26 -6.69
N ALA A 276 -3.72 -20.85 -7.56
CA ALA A 276 -2.31 -20.77 -7.21
C ALA A 276 -2.02 -19.76 -6.09
N CYS A 277 -2.81 -18.68 -5.97
CA CYS A 277 -2.66 -17.69 -4.90
C CYS A 277 -3.06 -18.20 -3.51
N TYR A 278 -3.90 -19.24 -3.44
CA TYR A 278 -4.24 -19.94 -2.18
C TYR A 278 -3.15 -20.89 -1.69
N ILE A 279 -2.06 -21.05 -2.43
CA ILE A 279 -0.90 -21.88 -2.05
C ILE A 279 0.23 -20.94 -1.58
N PRO A 280 0.57 -20.94 -0.29
CA PRO A 280 1.69 -20.15 0.21
C PRO A 280 3.01 -20.53 -0.48
N HIS A 281 3.74 -19.53 -0.94
CA HIS A 281 5.07 -19.67 -1.50
C HIS A 281 5.91 -18.43 -1.23
N GLN A 282 7.23 -18.59 -1.25
CA GLN A 282 8.16 -17.47 -1.11
C GLN A 282 8.00 -16.49 -2.27
N GLY A 283 8.05 -15.19 -1.97
CA GLY A 283 7.92 -14.14 -2.98
C GLY A 283 6.48 -13.80 -3.41
N ARG A 284 5.44 -14.35 -2.77
CA ARG A 284 4.05 -13.95 -3.05
C ARG A 284 3.81 -12.47 -2.71
N ALA A 285 2.88 -11.84 -3.43
CA ALA A 285 2.55 -10.42 -3.25
C ALA A 285 2.24 -10.08 -1.77
N PRO A 286 2.72 -8.95 -1.22
CA PRO A 286 2.54 -8.59 0.18
C PRO A 286 1.08 -8.61 0.65
N ILE A 287 0.13 -8.19 -0.19
CA ILE A 287 -1.29 -8.22 0.14
C ILE A 287 -1.83 -9.64 0.38
N LEU A 288 -1.31 -10.65 -0.32
CA LEU A 288 -1.67 -12.05 -0.07
C LEU A 288 -1.18 -12.52 1.30
N ASN A 289 -0.05 -12.00 1.79
CA ASN A 289 0.40 -12.25 3.16
C ASN A 289 -0.50 -11.56 4.19
N ARG A 290 -0.90 -10.32 3.91
CA ARG A 290 -1.74 -9.51 4.81
C ARG A 290 -3.16 -10.07 4.95
N ILE A 291 -3.78 -10.46 3.84
CA ILE A 291 -5.17 -10.96 3.83
C ILE A 291 -5.22 -12.47 4.07
N ASN A 292 -4.19 -13.21 3.63
CA ASN A 292 -4.11 -14.67 3.69
C ASN A 292 -5.42 -15.35 3.24
N PRO A 293 -5.80 -15.16 1.96
CA PRO A 293 -7.12 -15.56 1.51
C PRO A 293 -7.27 -17.09 1.49
N MET A 294 -8.51 -17.56 1.56
CA MET A 294 -8.87 -18.98 1.52
C MET A 294 -9.95 -19.21 0.48
N LEU A 295 -9.87 -20.31 -0.26
CA LEU A 295 -10.90 -20.72 -1.21
C LEU A 295 -12.17 -21.10 -0.44
N LYS A 296 -13.31 -20.53 -0.85
CA LYS A 296 -14.60 -20.72 -0.18
C LYS A 296 -15.37 -21.92 -0.72
N GLY A 297 -16.23 -22.51 0.13
CA GLY A 297 -17.18 -23.55 -0.27
C GLY A 297 -16.82 -25.00 0.10
N GLY A 298 -15.86 -25.23 1.01
CA GLY A 298 -15.66 -26.54 1.66
C GLY A 298 -15.41 -27.71 0.71
N VAL A 299 -14.66 -27.47 -0.37
CA VAL A 299 -14.41 -28.47 -1.43
C VAL A 299 -13.36 -29.49 -1.01
N ASP A 300 -13.61 -30.76 -1.34
CA ASP A 300 -12.62 -31.82 -1.21
C ASP A 300 -11.44 -31.66 -2.20
N ARG A 301 -10.21 -31.81 -1.71
CA ARG A 301 -9.00 -31.67 -2.53
C ARG A 301 -8.95 -32.66 -3.69
N SER A 302 -9.49 -33.87 -3.53
CA SER A 302 -9.58 -34.86 -4.61
C SER A 302 -10.53 -34.42 -5.73
N ALA A 303 -11.58 -33.66 -5.38
CA ALA A 303 -12.47 -33.07 -6.38
C ALA A 303 -11.76 -31.97 -7.19
N ILE A 304 -10.97 -31.12 -6.51
CA ILE A 304 -10.12 -30.11 -7.18
C ILE A 304 -9.13 -30.79 -8.12
N GLU A 305 -8.41 -31.80 -7.63
CA GLU A 305 -7.42 -32.55 -8.41
C GLU A 305 -8.03 -33.08 -9.71
N ARG A 306 -9.16 -33.78 -9.60
CA ARG A 306 -9.85 -34.38 -10.75
C ARG A 306 -10.29 -33.32 -11.75
N THR A 307 -10.87 -32.20 -11.30
CA THR A 307 -11.25 -31.09 -12.17
C THR A 307 -10.04 -30.53 -12.92
N LEU A 308 -8.91 -30.34 -12.25
CA LEU A 308 -7.69 -29.80 -12.86
C LEU A 308 -7.02 -30.78 -13.83
N GLN A 309 -7.00 -32.08 -13.52
CA GLN A 309 -6.49 -33.13 -14.41
C GLN A 309 -7.31 -33.20 -15.70
N ASN A 310 -8.64 -33.17 -15.59
CA ASN A 310 -9.54 -33.15 -16.74
C ASN A 310 -9.31 -31.89 -17.58
N TYR A 311 -9.24 -30.71 -16.94
CA TYR A 311 -9.02 -29.46 -17.66
C TYR A 311 -7.66 -29.42 -18.38
N ALA A 312 -6.58 -29.88 -17.74
CA ALA A 312 -5.24 -29.93 -18.33
C ALA A 312 -5.13 -30.95 -19.49
N SER A 313 -6.01 -31.94 -19.55
CA SER A 313 -6.08 -32.89 -20.67
C SER A 313 -6.76 -32.27 -21.89
N ASP A 314 -7.64 -31.29 -21.68
CA ASP A 314 -8.39 -30.62 -22.73
C ASP A 314 -7.72 -29.34 -23.26
N ASP A 315 -6.90 -28.67 -22.44
CA ASP A 315 -6.18 -27.44 -22.80
C ASP A 315 -4.67 -27.61 -22.56
N ASP A 316 -3.94 -27.80 -23.66
CA ASP A 316 -2.52 -28.16 -23.69
C ASP A 316 -1.56 -26.97 -23.63
N ALA A 317 -2.08 -25.73 -23.50
CA ALA A 317 -1.20 -24.57 -23.47
C ALA A 317 -0.26 -24.63 -22.27
N SER A 318 0.99 -24.26 -22.51
CA SER A 318 2.08 -24.44 -21.53
C SER A 318 1.78 -23.80 -20.17
N ARG A 319 1.13 -22.63 -20.15
CA ARG A 319 0.72 -21.97 -18.90
C ARG A 319 -0.35 -22.76 -18.15
N VAL A 320 -1.34 -23.32 -18.84
CA VAL A 320 -2.41 -24.13 -18.24
C VAL A 320 -1.80 -25.38 -17.62
N VAL A 321 -1.05 -26.15 -18.40
CA VAL A 321 -0.40 -27.37 -17.95
C VAL A 321 0.53 -27.11 -16.76
N ALA A 322 1.34 -26.05 -16.82
CA ALA A 322 2.24 -25.66 -15.74
C ALA A 322 1.48 -25.28 -14.46
N ARG A 323 0.38 -24.52 -14.57
CA ARG A 323 -0.43 -24.10 -13.42
C ARG A 323 -1.19 -25.27 -12.80
N CYS A 324 -1.84 -26.11 -13.59
CA CYS A 324 -2.50 -27.31 -13.10
C CYS A 324 -1.51 -28.21 -12.36
N ARG A 325 -0.33 -28.47 -12.95
CA ARG A 325 0.73 -29.27 -12.30
C ARG A 325 1.18 -28.66 -10.98
N PHE A 326 1.39 -27.34 -10.94
CA PHE A 326 1.79 -26.65 -9.71
C PHE A 326 0.74 -26.80 -8.61
N ILE A 327 -0.54 -26.58 -8.93
CA ILE A 327 -1.64 -26.68 -7.96
C ILE A 327 -1.79 -28.10 -7.47
N ILE A 328 -1.87 -29.08 -8.39
CA ILE A 328 -2.00 -30.51 -8.07
C ILE A 328 -0.85 -30.97 -7.17
N GLY A 329 0.39 -30.62 -7.51
CA GLY A 329 1.57 -30.97 -6.73
C GLY A 329 1.68 -30.32 -5.35
N ASN A 330 0.79 -29.38 -5.00
CA ASN A 330 0.78 -28.68 -3.72
C ASN A 330 -0.63 -28.59 -3.11
N LEU A 331 -1.54 -29.53 -3.44
CA LEU A 331 -2.91 -29.54 -2.93
C LEU A 331 -2.99 -29.61 -1.39
N ASP A 332 -2.03 -30.29 -0.77
CA ASP A 332 -1.88 -30.38 0.69
C ASP A 332 -1.72 -29.01 1.35
N LYS A 333 -1.12 -28.05 0.64
CA LYS A 333 -0.88 -26.67 1.11
C LYS A 333 -1.95 -25.68 0.68
N LEU A 334 -2.94 -26.11 -0.12
CA LEU A 334 -4.01 -25.25 -0.59
C LEU A 334 -4.88 -24.82 0.60
N HIS A 335 -4.97 -23.50 0.81
CA HIS A 335 -5.83 -22.90 1.82
C HIS A 335 -7.30 -22.94 1.37
N VAL A 336 -8.09 -23.81 1.99
CA VAL A 336 -9.53 -23.99 1.78
C VAL A 336 -10.26 -23.79 3.10
N GLU A 337 -11.43 -23.16 3.07
CA GLU A 337 -12.29 -22.96 4.25
C GLU A 337 -12.86 -24.27 4.81
#